data_AF-A0A267GE48-F1
#
_entry.id   AF-A0A267GE48-F1
#
_cell.length_a   1.000
_cell.length_b   1.000
_cell.length_c   1.000
_cell.angle_alpha   90.00
_cell.angle_beta   90.00
_cell.angle_gamma   90.00
#
_symmetry.space_group_name_H-M   'P 1'
#
loop_
_entity.id
_entity.type
_entity.pdbx_description
1 polymer ?
#
loop_
_entity_poly.entity_id
_entity_poly.type
_entity_poly.pdbx_seq_one_letter_code
_entity_poly.pdbx_strand_id
1 'polypeptide(L)'
;MASSRTRFLSCLLLSVLVLLTSLPASEGCANPFKIIKDKIKAKFKSVTGDKAPASYLKGCFIDNSDMRDLPTFAGYDEKMDVGLCAQRCQKWKKKYLGLQEGSSCWCGNSFGAHGESADSCQTRCLGNDDEMCGGKLFNSVYELQE
;
A
#
# COMPACT_ATOMS: atom_id res chain seq x y z
N MET A 1 94.82 -28.09 4.94
CA MET A 1 94.72 -26.61 4.93
C MET A 1 93.56 -26.28 5.88
N ALA A 2 93.81 -26.05 7.18
CA ALA A 2 93.99 -24.74 7.84
C ALA A 2 92.75 -23.82 7.65
N SER A 3 92.11 -23.17 8.63
CA SER A 3 92.44 -22.84 10.02
C SER A 3 91.20 -22.26 10.75
N SER A 4 91.00 -22.67 12.00
CA SER A 4 90.64 -21.91 13.23
C SER A 4 89.52 -20.82 13.30
N ARG A 5 88.53 -21.07 14.18
CA ARG A 5 88.04 -20.30 15.38
C ARG A 5 88.04 -18.75 15.29
N THR A 6 87.06 -17.95 15.77
CA THR A 6 86.57 -17.81 17.16
C THR A 6 85.55 -16.63 17.26
N ARG A 7 84.42 -16.83 17.97
CA ARG A 7 83.59 -15.93 18.84
C ARG A 7 83.39 -14.43 18.49
N PHE A 8 82.15 -13.92 18.60
CA PHE A 8 81.65 -13.13 19.76
C PHE A 8 80.26 -12.52 19.49
N LEU A 9 79.34 -12.75 20.45
CA LEU A 9 78.31 -11.84 20.95
C LEU A 9 77.43 -11.04 19.95
N SER A 10 76.15 -11.39 19.86
CA SER A 10 75.06 -10.46 20.19
C SER A 10 73.75 -11.22 20.34
N CYS A 11 73.37 -11.43 21.60
CA CYS A 11 72.04 -11.81 22.01
C CYS A 11 71.12 -10.57 21.91
N LEU A 12 69.81 -10.79 21.83
CA LEU A 12 68.75 -9.79 22.05
C LEU A 12 68.58 -8.69 20.99
N LEU A 13 67.96 -9.01 19.85
CA LEU A 13 66.99 -8.09 19.24
C LEU A 13 65.80 -8.88 18.67
N LEU A 14 64.85 -9.12 19.58
CA LEU A 14 63.43 -8.83 19.38
C LEU A 14 62.72 -9.49 18.19
N SER A 15 62.19 -10.69 18.44
CA SER A 15 60.74 -10.93 18.50
C SER A 15 59.79 -9.96 17.74
N VAL A 16 59.84 -9.95 16.40
CA VAL A 16 58.73 -9.41 15.58
C VAL A 16 58.34 -10.41 14.48
N LEU A 17 58.22 -11.69 14.87
CA LEU A 17 57.71 -12.76 13.99
C LEU A 17 56.51 -13.49 14.59
N VAL A 18 55.68 -12.77 15.35
CA VAL A 18 54.31 -13.18 15.65
C VAL A 18 53.46 -11.93 15.52
N LEU A 19 52.63 -11.91 14.49
CA LEU A 19 51.24 -11.45 14.44
C LEU A 19 50.89 -11.27 12.95
N LEU A 20 50.85 -12.39 12.23
CA LEU A 20 49.95 -12.63 11.10
C LEU A 20 48.49 -12.64 11.60
N THR A 21 48.10 -11.62 12.37
CA THR A 21 46.69 -11.35 12.65
C THR A 21 46.12 -10.79 11.37
N SER A 22 45.47 -11.67 10.61
CA SER A 22 44.16 -11.41 10.01
C SER A 22 43.85 -9.92 9.89
N LEU A 23 44.23 -9.29 8.77
CA LEU A 23 43.54 -8.07 8.37
C LEU A 23 42.09 -8.51 8.11
N PRO A 24 41.09 -8.07 8.90
CA PRO A 24 39.73 -8.15 8.43
C PRO A 24 39.69 -7.28 7.17
N ALA A 25 39.42 -7.88 6.02
CA ALA A 25 39.00 -7.13 4.86
C ALA A 25 37.80 -6.30 5.35
N SER A 26 38.03 -4.99 5.43
CA SER A 26 37.08 -3.98 5.89
C SER A 26 35.73 -4.26 5.25
N GLU A 27 34.77 -4.65 6.09
CA GLU A 27 33.39 -4.78 5.69
C GLU A 27 32.89 -3.41 5.24
N GLY A 28 32.65 -3.29 3.93
CA GLY A 28 31.69 -2.35 3.37
C GLY A 28 32.20 -0.95 3.06
N CYS A 29 32.70 -0.77 1.84
CA CYS A 29 32.36 0.47 1.11
C CYS A 29 30.84 0.45 0.92
N ALA A 30 30.09 1.10 1.80
CA ALA A 30 28.66 1.27 1.64
C ALA A 30 28.42 1.97 0.29
N ASN A 31 27.85 1.23 -0.67
CA ASN A 31 27.54 1.74 -1.99
C ASN A 31 26.56 2.93 -1.84
N PRO A 32 26.91 4.15 -2.29
CA PRO A 32 26.04 5.32 -2.15
C PRO A 32 24.70 5.14 -2.88
N PHE A 33 24.62 4.26 -3.88
CA PHE A 33 23.35 3.91 -4.54
C PHE A 33 22.38 3.16 -3.62
N LYS A 34 22.88 2.39 -2.65
CA LYS A 34 22.04 1.63 -1.70
C LYS A 34 21.28 2.59 -0.78
N ILE A 35 21.95 3.64 -0.30
CA ILE A 35 21.36 4.67 0.56
C ILE A 35 20.23 5.42 -0.17
N ILE A 36 20.43 5.76 -1.44
CA ILE A 36 19.41 6.43 -2.26
C ILE A 36 18.22 5.48 -2.51
N LYS A 37 18.48 4.21 -2.84
CA LYS A 37 17.45 3.19 -3.04
C LYS A 37 16.64 2.93 -1.77
N ASP A 38 17.27 2.89 -0.61
CA ASP A 38 16.61 2.68 0.68
C ASP A 38 15.76 3.88 1.09
N LYS A 39 16.23 5.11 0.82
CA LYS A 39 15.44 6.35 1.02
C LYS A 39 14.26 6.45 0.06
N ILE A 40 14.44 6.08 -1.21
CA ILE A 40 13.35 5.99 -2.19
C ILE A 40 12.36 4.90 -1.76
N LYS A 41 12.81 3.73 -1.31
CA LYS A 41 11.94 2.65 -0.81
C LYS A 41 11.21 3.00 0.49
N ALA A 42 11.81 3.82 1.35
CA ALA A 42 11.14 4.34 2.55
C ALA A 42 10.09 5.42 2.22
N LYS A 43 10.32 6.22 1.17
CA LYS A 43 9.37 7.24 0.68
C LYS A 43 8.27 6.63 -0.21
N PHE A 44 8.58 5.56 -0.93
CA PHE A 44 7.70 4.75 -1.75
C PHE A 44 7.55 3.35 -1.14
N LYS A 45 7.26 3.28 0.17
CA LYS A 45 6.99 2.03 0.87
C LYS A 45 5.64 1.50 0.35
N SER A 46 5.72 0.76 -0.75
CA SER A 46 4.71 -0.10 -1.38
C SER A 46 3.31 0.49 -1.56
N VAL A 47 3.02 1.00 -2.78
CA VAL A 47 1.68 0.94 -3.41
C VAL A 47 1.47 -0.47 -4.00
N THR A 48 1.93 -1.50 -3.28
CA THR A 48 1.90 -2.90 -3.69
C THR A 48 1.71 -3.73 -2.42
N GLY A 49 0.55 -3.57 -1.79
CA GLY A 49 0.21 -4.19 -0.51
C GLY A 49 -1.28 -4.11 -0.16
N ASP A 50 -1.98 -3.06 -0.59
CA ASP A 50 -3.43 -2.94 -0.39
C ASP A 50 -4.12 -3.12 -1.74
N LYS A 51 -4.37 -4.37 -2.14
CA LYS A 51 -5.44 -4.58 -3.13
C LYS A 51 -6.70 -4.00 -2.49
N ALA A 52 -7.36 -3.07 -3.17
CA ALA A 52 -8.67 -2.62 -2.74
C ALA A 52 -9.57 -3.85 -2.51
N PRO A 53 -10.44 -3.82 -1.50
CA PRO A 53 -11.28 -4.96 -1.18
C PRO A 53 -12.05 -5.40 -2.42
N ALA A 54 -12.05 -6.70 -2.67
CA ALA A 54 -12.82 -7.24 -3.77
C ALA A 54 -14.31 -6.93 -3.55
N SER A 55 -14.97 -6.48 -4.60
CA SER A 55 -16.39 -6.17 -4.58
C SER A 55 -17.03 -6.53 -5.92
N TYR A 56 -18.33 -6.82 -5.91
CA TYR A 56 -19.09 -7.23 -7.09
C TYR A 56 -20.28 -6.30 -7.33
N LEU A 57 -20.40 -5.76 -8.56
CA LEU A 57 -21.49 -4.86 -8.94
C LEU A 57 -22.83 -5.59 -8.89
N LYS A 58 -23.77 -5.05 -8.10
CA LYS A 58 -25.14 -5.55 -8.02
C LYS A 58 -26.08 -4.82 -8.97
N GLY A 59 -25.80 -3.55 -9.25
CA GLY A 59 -26.59 -2.76 -10.19
C GLY A 59 -26.71 -1.30 -9.77
N CYS A 60 -27.70 -0.64 -10.34
CA CYS A 60 -28.03 0.75 -10.06
C CYS A 60 -29.36 0.85 -9.31
N PHE A 61 -29.37 1.55 -8.18
CA PHE A 61 -30.51 1.62 -7.27
C PHE A 61 -30.91 3.06 -7.00
N ILE A 62 -32.21 3.29 -6.87
CA ILE A 62 -32.76 4.61 -6.58
C ILE A 62 -32.45 4.98 -5.12
N ASP A 63 -32.06 6.23 -4.88
CA ASP A 63 -31.88 6.78 -3.55
C ASP A 63 -32.90 7.89 -3.27
N ASN A 64 -33.16 8.15 -1.99
CA ASN A 64 -34.08 9.19 -1.54
C ASN A 64 -33.44 9.96 -0.38
N SER A 65 -33.44 11.29 -0.42
CA SER A 65 -32.79 12.11 0.61
C SER A 65 -33.39 11.98 2.00
N ASP A 66 -34.69 11.71 2.10
CA ASP A 66 -35.41 11.58 3.37
C ASP A 66 -35.22 10.17 3.95
N MET A 67 -35.13 9.16 3.08
CA MET A 67 -34.90 7.77 3.44
C MET A 67 -33.83 7.15 2.54
N ARG A 68 -32.57 7.22 2.97
CA ARG A 68 -31.44 6.73 2.16
C ARG A 68 -31.55 5.23 1.88
N ASP A 69 -31.24 4.81 0.65
CA ASP A 69 -31.19 3.40 0.27
C ASP A 69 -30.09 2.64 1.03
N LEU A 70 -28.92 3.29 1.15
CA LEU A 70 -27.82 2.87 2.01
C LEU A 70 -27.67 3.89 3.15
N PRO A 71 -27.87 3.51 4.42
CA PRO A 71 -28.08 4.49 5.49
C PRO A 71 -26.79 5.10 6.08
N THR A 72 -25.62 4.51 5.83
CA THR A 72 -24.36 4.99 6.43
C THR A 72 -23.58 5.83 5.44
N PHE A 73 -23.51 7.15 5.66
CA PHE A 73 -22.62 7.99 4.88
C PHE A 73 -21.16 7.77 5.30
N ALA A 74 -20.34 7.27 4.38
CA ALA A 74 -18.92 7.00 4.60
C ALA A 74 -18.00 8.11 4.07
N GLY A 75 -18.58 9.22 3.63
CA GLY A 75 -17.85 10.45 3.31
C GLY A 75 -17.75 10.73 1.82
N TYR A 76 -17.37 11.97 1.53
CA TYR A 76 -17.01 12.48 0.22
C TYR A 76 -15.51 12.33 -0.01
N ASP A 77 -15.07 12.19 -1.27
CA ASP A 77 -13.68 12.33 -1.67
C ASP A 77 -13.56 12.72 -3.15
N GLU A 78 -12.62 13.61 -3.50
CA GLU A 78 -12.32 13.94 -4.90
C GLU A 78 -11.57 12.81 -5.60
N LYS A 79 -10.98 11.89 -4.83
CA LYS A 79 -10.34 10.68 -5.32
C LYS A 79 -11.23 9.45 -5.14
N MET A 80 -12.54 9.64 -5.09
CA MET A 80 -13.47 8.53 -4.94
C MET A 80 -13.34 7.56 -6.13
N ASP A 81 -13.25 6.28 -5.81
CA ASP A 81 -13.33 5.15 -6.72
C ASP A 81 -14.01 3.98 -5.97
N VAL A 82 -14.28 2.87 -6.66
CA VAL A 82 -14.92 1.70 -6.05
C VAL A 82 -14.08 1.16 -4.89
N GLY A 83 -12.75 1.13 -5.06
CA GLY A 83 -11.84 0.56 -4.08
C GLY A 83 -11.77 1.34 -2.77
N LEU A 84 -11.72 2.67 -2.84
CA LEU A 84 -11.71 3.58 -1.70
C LEU A 84 -13.03 3.48 -0.94
N CYS A 85 -14.16 3.47 -1.63
CA CYS A 85 -15.45 3.29 -0.98
C CYS A 85 -15.56 1.90 -0.34
N ALA A 86 -15.04 0.86 -0.99
CA ALA A 86 -15.00 -0.48 -0.43
C ALA A 86 -14.20 -0.55 0.89
N GLN A 87 -13.02 0.06 0.93
CA GLN A 87 -12.21 0.16 2.15
C GLN A 87 -12.97 0.88 3.28
N ARG A 88 -13.68 1.97 2.95
CA ARG A 88 -14.47 2.71 3.93
C ARG A 88 -15.61 1.84 4.46
N CYS A 89 -16.37 1.18 3.60
CA CYS A 89 -17.51 0.36 4.01
C CYS A 89 -17.10 -0.90 4.80
N GLN A 90 -15.92 -1.48 4.52
CA GLN A 90 -15.36 -2.52 5.38
C GLN A 90 -15.01 -1.99 6.78
N LYS A 91 -14.43 -0.79 6.91
CA LYS A 91 -14.19 -0.15 8.23
C LYS A 91 -15.49 0.09 8.99
N TRP A 92 -16.58 0.39 8.28
CA TRP A 92 -17.93 0.50 8.85
C TRP A 92 -18.61 -0.85 9.11
N LYS A 93 -17.94 -1.97 8.80
CA LYS A 93 -18.46 -3.35 8.95
C LYS A 93 -19.80 -3.55 8.25
N LYS A 94 -19.90 -3.08 7.01
CA LYS A 94 -21.08 -3.21 6.15
C LYS A 94 -20.86 -4.26 5.07
N LYS A 95 -21.97 -4.78 4.53
CA LYS A 95 -21.98 -5.78 3.46
C LYS A 95 -21.97 -5.16 2.06
N TYR A 96 -22.54 -3.96 1.95
CA TYR A 96 -22.69 -3.27 0.67
C TYR A 96 -22.11 -1.87 0.75
N LEU A 97 -21.59 -1.43 -0.38
CA LEU A 97 -21.21 -0.05 -0.65
C LEU A 97 -22.08 0.51 -1.77
N GLY A 98 -22.26 1.82 -1.78
CA GLY A 98 -22.94 2.58 -2.82
C GLY A 98 -22.15 3.82 -3.15
N LEU A 99 -21.87 4.01 -4.43
CA LEU A 99 -21.23 5.21 -4.94
C LEU A 99 -22.31 6.13 -5.50
N GLN A 100 -22.23 7.42 -5.16
CA GLN A 100 -23.20 8.42 -5.57
C GLN A 100 -22.50 9.69 -6.04
N GLU A 101 -23.03 10.31 -7.10
CA GLU A 101 -22.57 11.60 -7.64
C GLU A 101 -21.05 11.70 -7.88
N GLY A 102 -20.41 10.59 -8.26
CA GLY A 102 -18.99 10.56 -8.63
C GLY A 102 -18.00 10.58 -7.45
N SER A 103 -18.47 10.95 -6.26
CA SER A 103 -17.59 11.40 -5.16
C SER A 103 -18.06 11.00 -3.77
N SER A 104 -19.31 10.54 -3.63
CA SER A 104 -19.90 10.18 -2.34
C SER A 104 -19.92 8.67 -2.14
N CYS A 105 -19.58 8.23 -0.93
CA CYS A 105 -19.61 6.83 -0.53
C CYS A 105 -20.67 6.60 0.56
N TRP A 106 -21.49 5.58 0.34
CA TRP A 106 -22.54 5.11 1.23
C TRP A 106 -22.36 3.64 1.53
N CYS A 107 -22.78 3.19 2.71
CA CYS A 107 -22.63 1.81 3.14
C CYS A 107 -23.92 1.30 3.81
N GLY A 108 -24.14 -0.01 3.73
CA GLY A 108 -25.34 -0.62 4.30
C GLY A 108 -25.27 -2.13 4.38
N ASN A 109 -26.26 -2.71 5.05
CA ASN A 109 -26.44 -4.17 5.15
C ASN A 109 -27.59 -4.68 4.28
N SER A 110 -28.28 -3.77 3.59
CA SER A 110 -29.38 -3.97 2.66
C SER A 110 -29.39 -2.79 1.69
N PHE A 111 -30.03 -2.95 0.54
CA PHE A 111 -30.21 -1.94 -0.50
C PHE A 111 -31.49 -2.26 -1.30
N GLY A 112 -31.88 -1.36 -2.20
CA GLY A 112 -33.01 -1.54 -3.10
C GLY A 112 -34.38 -1.20 -2.48
N ALA A 113 -34.42 -0.40 -1.41
CA ALA A 113 -35.67 0.03 -0.78
C ALA A 113 -36.56 0.85 -1.73
N HIS A 114 -35.95 1.51 -2.72
CA HIS A 114 -36.64 2.35 -3.70
C HIS A 114 -36.67 1.74 -5.12
N GLY A 115 -36.17 0.52 -5.27
CA GLY A 115 -36.12 -0.20 -6.55
C GLY A 115 -34.86 0.08 -7.39
N GLU A 116 -34.78 -0.62 -8.52
CA GLU A 116 -33.67 -0.56 -9.47
C GLU A 116 -33.90 0.52 -10.54
N SER A 117 -32.81 1.06 -11.07
CA SER A 117 -32.79 1.88 -12.29
C SER A 117 -31.86 1.23 -13.31
N ALA A 118 -32.17 1.36 -14.60
CA ALA A 118 -31.32 0.82 -15.66
C ALA A 118 -30.13 1.73 -15.98
N ASP A 119 -30.39 3.04 -16.13
CA ASP A 119 -29.45 3.94 -16.83
C ASP A 119 -29.07 5.19 -16.03
N SER A 120 -29.43 5.28 -14.75
CA SER A 120 -29.18 6.49 -13.95
C SER A 120 -27.80 6.53 -13.27
N CYS A 121 -27.04 5.43 -13.29
CA CYS A 121 -25.74 5.32 -12.62
C CYS A 121 -24.55 5.49 -13.56
N GLN A 122 -24.57 6.54 -14.38
CA GLN A 122 -23.58 6.80 -15.44
C GLN A 122 -22.60 7.93 -15.08
N THR A 123 -22.61 8.41 -13.83
CA THR A 123 -21.62 9.40 -13.36
C THR A 123 -20.30 8.70 -13.12
N ARG A 124 -19.25 9.14 -13.80
CA ARG A 124 -17.88 8.65 -13.58
C ARG A 124 -17.39 8.99 -12.19
N CYS A 125 -16.56 8.11 -11.63
CA CYS A 125 -15.86 8.39 -10.39
C CYS A 125 -14.84 9.52 -10.58
N LEU A 126 -14.69 10.42 -9.61
CA LEU A 126 -13.72 11.52 -9.70
C LEU A 126 -12.27 11.05 -9.55
N GLY A 127 -12.04 9.96 -8.81
CA GLY A 127 -10.72 9.37 -8.61
C GLY A 127 -10.30 8.39 -9.71
N ASN A 128 -11.25 7.86 -10.48
CA ASN A 128 -11.01 6.91 -11.57
C ASN A 128 -12.12 7.01 -12.63
N ASP A 129 -11.87 7.66 -13.76
CA ASP A 129 -12.88 7.94 -14.78
C ASP A 129 -13.26 6.71 -15.65
N ASP A 130 -12.55 5.60 -15.48
CA ASP A 130 -12.90 4.28 -16.02
C ASP A 130 -14.01 3.56 -15.22
N GLU A 131 -14.36 4.08 -14.04
CA GLU A 131 -15.37 3.49 -13.14
C GLU A 131 -16.64 4.35 -13.03
N MET A 132 -17.78 3.69 -12.77
CA MET A 132 -19.07 4.35 -12.55
C MET A 132 -19.41 4.46 -11.06
N CYS A 133 -19.70 5.68 -10.63
CA CYS A 133 -19.96 6.11 -9.27
C CYS A 133 -21.38 6.70 -9.09
N GLY A 134 -22.38 5.98 -9.59
CA GLY A 134 -23.79 6.29 -9.39
C GLY A 134 -24.29 7.48 -10.21
N GLY A 135 -25.20 8.24 -9.63
CA GLY A 135 -25.84 9.42 -10.21
C GLY A 135 -26.47 10.29 -9.13
N LYS A 136 -27.12 11.39 -9.51
CA LYS A 136 -27.82 12.24 -8.55
C LYS A 136 -29.02 11.49 -7.96
N LEU A 137 -28.93 11.13 -6.67
CA LEU A 137 -29.88 10.22 -6.00
C LEU A 137 -29.98 8.82 -6.65
N PHE A 138 -28.88 8.32 -7.22
CA PHE A 138 -28.78 6.93 -7.67
C PHE A 138 -27.45 6.34 -7.20
N ASN A 139 -27.49 5.12 -6.66
CA ASN A 139 -26.34 4.42 -6.13
C ASN A 139 -25.89 3.31 -7.09
N SER A 140 -24.63 3.35 -7.53
CA SER A 140 -23.98 2.13 -8.03
C SER A 140 -23.65 1.27 -6.82
N VAL A 141 -24.35 0.15 -6.64
CA VAL A 141 -24.23 -0.69 -5.45
C VAL A 141 -23.32 -1.88 -5.73
N TYR A 142 -22.37 -2.13 -4.82
CA TYR A 142 -21.50 -3.29 -4.86
C TYR A 142 -21.60 -4.07 -3.56
N GLU A 143 -21.50 -5.39 -3.66
CA GLU A 143 -21.35 -6.31 -2.53
C GLU A 143 -19.88 -6.48 -2.19
N LEU A 144 -19.52 -6.30 -0.92
CA LEU A 144 -18.18 -6.51 -0.40
C LEU A 144 -17.92 -8.00 -0.21
N GLN A 145 -16.74 -8.46 -0.64
CA GLN A 145 -16.28 -9.80 -0.30
C GLN A 145 -15.70 -9.79 1.12
N GLU A 146 -16.08 -10.80 1.90
CA GLU A 146 -15.57 -11.07 3.25
C GLU A 146 -14.13 -11.61 3.25
#